data_AF-Q228D0-F1
#
_entry.id   AF-Q228D0-F1
#
_cell.length_a   1.000
_cell.length_b   1.000
_cell.length_c   1.000
_cell.angle_alpha   90.00
_cell.angle_beta   90.00
_cell.angle_gamma   90.00
#
_symmetry.space_group_name_H-M   'P 1'
#
loop_
_entity.id
_entity.type
_entity.pdbx_description
1 polymer ?
#
loop_
_entity_poly.entity_id
_entity_poly.type
_entity_poly.pdbx_seq_one_letter_code
_entity_poly.pdbx_strand_id
1 'polypeptide(L)'
;MSLEKCQNITSLNLNLEGNNFGADEAKNIGMSLEKCQNITSLNLYLMGNNFGADGAKNIGMSLEKCQNITSLSLYLCEIETQNKWVWRIN
;
A
#
# COMPACT_ATOMS: atom_id res chain seq x y z
N MET A 1 3.45 13.25 10.82
CA MET A 1 2.06 13.75 10.72
C MET A 1 1.18 12.51 10.58
N SER A 2 0.41 12.15 11.61
CA SER A 2 -0.25 10.83 11.70
C SER A 2 -1.58 10.83 10.92
N LEU A 3 -1.79 9.84 10.06
CA LEU A 3 -3.06 9.57 9.37
C LEU A 3 -4.21 9.18 10.34
N GLU A 4 -3.93 9.02 11.64
CA GLU A 4 -4.93 8.75 12.69
C GLU A 4 -6.07 9.79 12.76
N LYS A 5 -5.87 11.01 12.25
CA LYS A 5 -6.90 12.05 12.25
C LYS A 5 -7.93 11.91 11.11
N CYS A 6 -7.75 10.96 10.20
CA CYS A 6 -8.63 10.75 9.05
C CYS A 6 -9.86 9.90 9.40
N GLN A 7 -10.58 10.23 10.49
CA GLN A 7 -11.72 9.43 10.97
C GLN A 7 -12.92 9.39 10.01
N ASN A 8 -13.02 10.37 9.11
CA ASN A 8 -14.12 10.47 8.14
C ASN A 8 -13.72 10.05 6.72
N ILE A 9 -12.48 9.60 6.50
CA ILE A 9 -12.01 9.19 5.17
C ILE A 9 -12.27 7.69 5.02
N THR A 10 -13.27 7.35 4.23
CA THR A 10 -13.61 5.98 3.87
C THR A 10 -12.96 5.54 2.57
N SER A 11 -12.57 6.48 1.71
CA SER A 11 -11.91 6.21 0.43
C SER A 11 -10.57 6.92 0.36
N LEU A 12 -9.49 6.17 0.13
CA LEU A 12 -8.15 6.70 -0.02
C LEU A 12 -7.60 6.35 -1.40
N ASN A 13 -7.15 7.36 -2.12
CA ASN A 13 -6.37 7.20 -3.35
C ASN A 13 -4.97 7.76 -3.10
N LEU A 14 -3.97 6.89 -3.10
CA LEU A 14 -2.59 7.23 -2.80
C LEU A 14 -1.71 6.88 -4.00
N ASN A 15 -1.22 7.92 -4.68
CA ASN A 15 -0.24 7.80 -5.76
C ASN A 15 1.16 8.14 -5.25
N LEU A 16 2.01 7.13 -5.18
CA LEU A 16 3.41 7.20 -4.77
C LEU A 16 4.34 6.68 -5.87
N GLU A 17 3.91 6.68 -7.12
CA GLU A 17 4.71 6.18 -8.24
C GLU A 17 6.00 6.99 -8.43
N GLY A 18 7.10 6.30 -8.77
CA GLY A 18 8.33 6.95 -9.22
C GLY A 18 9.11 7.73 -8.16
N ASN A 19 8.91 7.46 -6.86
CA ASN A 19 9.56 8.20 -5.78
C ASN A 19 10.91 7.60 -5.32
N ASN A 20 11.40 6.56 -6.00
CA ASN A 20 12.64 5.86 -5.64
C ASN A 20 12.68 5.40 -4.17
N PHE A 21 11.52 5.05 -3.61
CA PHE A 21 11.43 4.53 -2.25
C PHE A 21 12.06 3.14 -2.13
N GLY A 22 12.78 2.90 -1.04
CA GLY A 22 13.39 1.62 -0.70
C GLY A 22 12.51 0.77 0.21
N ALA A 23 13.04 -0.40 0.62
CA ALA A 23 12.33 -1.34 1.47
C ALA A 23 11.88 -0.74 2.83
N ASP A 24 12.69 0.16 3.42
CA ASP A 24 12.38 0.82 4.68
C ASP A 24 11.21 1.81 4.54
N GLU A 25 11.16 2.56 3.44
CA GLU A 25 10.03 3.41 3.11
C GLU A 25 8.76 2.58 2.86
N ALA A 26 8.87 1.42 2.22
CA ALA A 26 7.75 0.49 2.04
C ALA A 26 7.14 0.07 3.38
N LYS A 27 8.00 -0.26 4.36
CA LYS A 27 7.59 -0.61 5.72
C LYS A 27 6.89 0.57 6.41
N ASN A 28 7.40 1.78 6.25
CA ASN A 28 6.77 2.99 6.81
C ASN A 28 5.40 3.29 6.18
N ILE A 29 5.26 3.09 4.87
CA ILE A 29 3.97 3.17 4.15
C ILE A 29 3.00 2.14 4.73
N GLY A 30 3.42 0.88 4.84
CA GLY A 30 2.62 -0.19 5.43
C GLY A 30 2.12 0.13 6.84
N MET A 31 3.03 0.50 7.75
CA MET A 31 2.67 0.89 9.13
C MET A 31 1.71 2.08 9.18
N SER A 32 1.77 2.99 8.21
CA SER A 32 0.86 4.12 8.11
C SER A 32 -0.54 3.69 7.67
N LEU A 33 -0.64 2.77 6.71
CA LEU A 33 -1.90 2.19 6.25
C LEU A 33 -2.61 1.38 7.34
N GLU A 34 -1.86 0.64 8.18
CA GLU A 34 -2.42 -0.11 9.32
C GLU A 34 -3.20 0.78 10.30
N LYS A 35 -2.88 2.07 10.37
CA LYS A 35 -3.58 3.01 11.26
C LYS A 35 -4.88 3.55 10.67
N CYS A 36 -5.09 3.38 9.37
CA CYS A 36 -6.25 3.92 8.66
C CYS A 36 -7.44 2.96 8.72
N GLN A 37 -7.92 2.66 9.93
CA GLN A 37 -8.96 1.66 10.17
C GLN A 37 -10.34 2.04 9.62
N ASN A 38 -10.60 3.29 9.26
CA ASN A 38 -11.90 3.70 8.71
C ASN A 38 -11.97 3.59 7.17
N ILE A 39 -10.87 3.22 6.50
CA ILE A 39 -10.84 3.09 5.05
C ILE A 39 -11.54 1.80 4.64
N THR A 40 -12.52 1.94 3.74
CA THR A 40 -13.22 0.84 3.09
C THR A 40 -12.81 0.66 1.63
N SER A 41 -12.33 1.73 0.97
CA SER A 41 -11.83 1.70 -0.40
C SER A 41 -10.42 2.27 -0.50
N LEU A 42 -9.47 1.49 -0.98
CA LEU A 42 -8.07 1.88 -1.13
C LEU A 42 -7.60 1.66 -2.57
N ASN A 43 -7.13 2.73 -3.20
CA ASN A 43 -6.33 2.66 -4.42
C ASN A 43 -4.90 3.07 -4.09
N LEU A 44 -3.95 2.17 -4.30
CA LEU A 44 -2.55 2.36 -3.94
C LEU A 44 -1.66 2.12 -5.15
N TYR A 45 -1.03 3.19 -5.63
CA TYR A 45 -0.14 3.18 -6.79
C TYR A 45 1.30 3.35 -6.34
N LEU A 46 2.12 2.33 -6.60
CA LEU A 46 3.45 2.16 -6.02
C LEU A 46 4.52 1.82 -7.07
N MET A 47 4.15 1.86 -8.35
CA MET A 47 5.03 1.50 -9.48
C MET A 47 6.26 2.44 -9.56
N GLY A 48 7.38 1.93 -10.06
CA GLY A 48 8.59 2.74 -10.26
C GLY A 48 9.32 3.13 -8.96
N ASN A 49 9.10 2.38 -7.87
CA ASN A 49 9.89 2.46 -6.65
C ASN A 49 10.82 1.25 -6.53
N ASN A 50 11.84 1.36 -5.68
CA ASN A 50 12.85 0.33 -5.46
C ASN A 50 12.61 -0.44 -4.16
N PHE A 51 11.36 -0.86 -3.91
CA PHE A 51 10.97 -1.52 -2.67
C PHE A 51 11.63 -2.89 -2.47
N GLY A 52 11.95 -3.58 -3.57
CA GLY A 52 12.36 -4.98 -3.56
C GLY A 52 11.28 -5.93 -3.02
N ALA A 53 11.58 -7.22 -3.02
CA ALA A 53 10.66 -8.27 -2.56
C ALA A 53 10.25 -8.09 -1.08
N ASP A 54 11.20 -7.69 -0.22
CA ASP A 54 10.93 -7.46 1.20
C ASP A 54 10.04 -6.23 1.43
N GLY A 55 10.23 -5.15 0.66
CA GLY A 55 9.36 -3.98 0.74
C GLY A 55 7.94 -4.31 0.28
N ALA A 56 7.79 -5.03 -0.82
CA ALA A 56 6.49 -5.49 -1.31
C ALA A 56 5.79 -6.42 -0.30
N LYS A 57 6.53 -7.35 0.31
CA LYS A 57 6.00 -8.24 1.36
C LYS A 57 5.51 -7.48 2.58
N ASN A 58 6.28 -6.48 3.04
CA ASN A 58 5.86 -5.64 4.17
C ASN A 58 4.55 -4.89 3.87
N ILE A 59 4.40 -4.34 2.67
CA ILE A 59 3.15 -3.67 2.25
C ILE A 59 1.99 -4.67 2.26
N GLY A 60 2.18 -5.88 1.74
CA GLY A 60 1.17 -6.94 1.77
C GLY A 60 0.72 -7.30 3.20
N MET A 61 1.67 -7.55 4.09
CA MET A 61 1.38 -7.86 5.51
C MET A 61 0.64 -6.73 6.24
N SER A 62 0.94 -5.46 5.90
CA SER A 62 0.23 -4.32 6.47
C SER A 62 -1.20 -4.20 5.94
N LEU A 63 -1.42 -4.50 4.65
CA LEU A 63 -2.75 -4.52 4.05
C LEU A 63 -3.65 -5.61 4.67
N GLU A 64 -3.10 -6.77 5.03
CA GLU A 64 -3.85 -7.83 5.74
C GLU A 64 -4.45 -7.36 7.08
N LYS A 65 -3.83 -6.37 7.74
CA LYS A 65 -4.32 -5.80 9.00
C LYS A 65 -5.37 -4.70 8.81
N CYS A 66 -5.64 -4.28 7.58
CA CYS A 66 -6.64 -3.27 7.26
C CYS A 66 -8.02 -3.92 7.17
N GLN A 67 -8.64 -4.21 8.32
CA GLN A 67 -9.82 -5.08 8.43
C GLN A 67 -11.09 -4.55 7.76
N ASN A 68 -11.19 -3.24 7.55
CA ASN A 68 -12.41 -2.61 7.00
C ASN A 68 -12.34 -2.39 5.48
N ILE A 69 -11.21 -2.70 4.82
CA ILE A 69 -11.07 -2.56 3.37
C ILE A 69 -11.93 -3.62 2.69
N THR A 70 -12.91 -3.15 1.90
CA THR A 70 -13.80 -3.98 1.07
C THR A 70 -13.50 -3.83 -0.42
N SER A 71 -12.78 -2.78 -0.80
CA SER A 71 -12.32 -2.54 -2.16
C SER A 71 -10.84 -2.15 -2.14
N LEU A 72 -9.99 -2.98 -2.76
CA LEU A 72 -8.55 -2.74 -2.86
C LEU A 72 -8.08 -2.82 -4.31
N SER A 73 -7.48 -1.72 -4.79
CA SER A 73 -6.67 -1.72 -6.01
C SER A 73 -5.22 -1.45 -5.64
N LEU A 74 -4.34 -2.41 -5.92
CA LEU A 74 -2.93 -2.33 -5.62
C LEU A 74 -2.10 -2.44 -6.90
N TYR A 75 -1.28 -1.43 -7.17
CA TYR A 75 -0.37 -1.39 -8.31
C TYR A 75 1.08 -1.35 -7.82
N LEU A 76 1.66 -2.53 -7.57
CA LEU A 76 3.10 -2.71 -7.41
C LEU A 76 3.69 -3.20 -8.73
N CYS A 77 4.73 -2.53 -9.22
CA CYS A 77 5.56 -3.04 -10.30
C CYS A 77 7.00 -3.06 -9.81
N GLU A 78 7.55 -4.26 -9.64
CA GLU A 78 8.96 -4.47 -9.37
C GLU A 78 9.71 -4.57 -10.70
N ILE A 79 10.91 -4.00 -10.77
CA ILE A 79 11.77 -4.07 -11.97
C ILE A 79 12.66 -5.34 -11.93
N GLU A 80 12.63 -6.15 -10.86
CA GLU A 80 13.54 -7.30 -10.72
C GLU A 80 12.91 -8.69 -10.54
N THR A 81 11.61 -8.83 -10.27
CA THR A 81 10.97 -10.15 -10.33
C THR A 81 10.05 -10.24 -11.55
N GLN A 82 10.23 -11.28 -12.35
CA GLN A 82 9.46 -11.54 -13.58
C GLN A 82 7.96 -11.84 -13.32
N ASN A 83 7.43 -11.54 -12.13
CA ASN A 83 6.06 -11.84 -11.73
C ASN A 83 5.29 -10.57 -11.42
N LYS A 84 4.46 -10.17 -12.38
CA LYS A 84 3.51 -9.08 -12.28
C LYS A 84 2.32 -9.55 -11.44
N TRP A 85 2.27 -9.19 -10.16
CA TRP A 85 1.12 -9.53 -9.31
C TRP A 85 0.11 -8.38 -9.30
N VAL A 86 -1.03 -8.57 -9.95
CA VAL A 86 -2.21 -7.71 -9.77
C VAL A 86 -3.12 -8.41 -8.79
N TRP A 87 -3.08 -7.99 -7.52
CA TRP A 87 -4.03 -8.45 -6.52
C TRP A 87 -5.28 -7.57 -6.59
N ARG A 88 -6.40 -8.12 -7.09
CA ARG A 88 -7.75 -7.58 -6.89
C ARG A 88 -8.45 -8.50 -5.89
N ILE A 89 -8.71 -7.98 -4.71
CA ILE A 89 -9.64 -8.61 -3.76
C ILE A 89 -11.02 -8.06 -4.12
N ASN A 90 -11.89 -8.91 -4.65
CA ASN A 90 -13.32 -8.65 -4.85
C ASN A 90 -14.11 -9.32 -3.72
#